data_AF-A0A973J7H4-F1
#
_entry.id   AF-A0A973J7H4-F1
#
_cell.length_a   1.000
_cell.length_b   1.000
_cell.length_c   1.000
_cell.angle_alpha   90.00
_cell.angle_beta   90.00
_cell.angle_gamma   90.00
#
_symmetry.space_group_name_H-M   'P 1'
#
loop_
_entity.id
_entity.type
_entity.pdbx_description
1 polymer ?
#
loop_
_entity_poly.entity_id
_entity_poly.type
_entity_poly.pdbx_seq_one_letter_code
_entity_poly.pdbx_strand_id
1 'polypeptide(L)'
;MVTLAELAWLPHPPAWQLDWPTIMAACPWLAPLAATPQDPAYHAEGDVLTHTRMVAESLVGLAGWRARTPGERAALLLAALLHDIGKPPTTQIAPDGRISSPGHSLAGAAIARSLLWGDAGLGGPLAFAERELVAGLVRFHGLPHWFLERSDIARGVLPPSLRIPLDLLALLAEADLHGRISPERADLVARVDLFRDWCAEQGCLTTPYPFPSDHSRVRYCRRHQRDPAYHAYDDTWGEVTLLAGLPGAGKDTWLHKHAGALPLIALDTIRAEREINPEDAQGAVVSAAKDQARALLRRHQPFIWNATNLTRRLRDPLVDLMLGYGARVRIVYLDAPLPEVLRRNRQRAQPVPEAVILRLATRAEPPDLSEAHRVEVIAPMPIIHRGSL
;
A
#
# COMPACT_ATOMS: atom_id res chain seq x y z
N MET A 1 15.17 -8.71 9.01
CA MET A 1 13.95 -8.81 8.18
C MET A 1 13.63 -10.28 8.08
N VAL A 2 12.35 -10.62 8.07
CA VAL A 2 11.90 -12.00 7.89
C VAL A 2 11.68 -12.24 6.40
N THR A 3 12.04 -13.42 5.92
CA THR A 3 11.69 -13.87 4.56
C THR A 3 10.27 -14.39 4.60
N LEU A 4 9.37 -13.80 3.80
CA LEU A 4 7.95 -14.16 3.84
C LEU A 4 7.70 -15.66 3.55
N ALA A 5 8.50 -16.25 2.66
CA ALA A 5 8.41 -17.67 2.29
C ALA A 5 8.93 -18.65 3.36
N GLU A 6 9.57 -18.16 4.42
CA GLU A 6 10.18 -18.97 5.50
C GLU A 6 9.35 -18.93 6.80
N LEU A 7 8.14 -18.35 6.76
CA LEU A 7 7.25 -18.35 7.91
C LEU A 7 6.89 -19.78 8.33
N ALA A 8 7.16 -20.12 9.59
CA ALA A 8 7.14 -21.49 10.10
C ALA A 8 5.77 -22.18 10.03
N TRP A 9 4.67 -21.42 9.92
CA TRP A 9 3.30 -21.92 9.86
C TRP A 9 2.76 -22.02 8.43
N LEU A 10 3.58 -21.75 7.41
CA LEU A 10 3.18 -21.96 6.02
C LEU A 10 3.00 -23.45 5.73
N PRO A 11 1.91 -23.84 5.05
CA PRO A 11 1.70 -25.23 4.70
C PRO A 11 2.62 -25.64 3.54
N HIS A 12 3.09 -26.89 3.59
CA HIS A 12 4.03 -27.46 2.62
C HIS A 12 3.45 -28.68 1.89
N PRO A 13 3.94 -29.01 0.68
CA PRO A 13 3.55 -30.23 0.00
C PRO A 13 4.02 -31.47 0.79
N PRO A 14 3.32 -32.60 0.68
CA PRO A 14 2.10 -32.80 -0.10
C PRO A 14 0.80 -32.43 0.63
N ALA A 15 0.87 -32.17 1.95
CA ALA A 15 -0.33 -32.07 2.79
C ALA A 15 -1.12 -30.78 2.56
N TRP A 16 -0.44 -29.64 2.40
CA TRP A 16 -1.08 -28.32 2.25
C TRP A 16 -2.11 -27.99 3.35
N GLN A 17 -1.91 -28.49 4.58
CA GLN A 17 -2.84 -28.33 5.71
C GLN A 17 -2.42 -27.16 6.60
N LEU A 18 -3.39 -26.35 7.02
CA LEU A 18 -3.17 -25.25 7.95
C LEU A 18 -3.24 -25.75 9.40
N ASP A 19 -2.22 -25.40 10.19
CA ASP A 19 -2.23 -25.60 11.64
C ASP A 19 -2.77 -24.34 12.32
N TRP A 20 -4.08 -24.31 12.56
CA TRP A 20 -4.74 -23.16 13.18
C TRP A 20 -4.22 -22.80 14.58
N PRO A 21 -3.97 -23.73 15.51
CA PRO A 21 -3.29 -23.42 16.77
C PRO A 21 -1.98 -22.67 16.57
N THR A 22 -1.12 -23.14 15.66
CA THR A 22 0.17 -22.50 15.37
C THR A 22 -0.01 -21.13 14.71
N ILE A 23 -0.92 -21.01 13.75
CA ILE A 23 -1.23 -19.73 13.08
C ILE A 23 -1.76 -18.70 14.08
N MET A 24 -2.71 -19.08 14.94
CA MET A 24 -3.29 -18.19 15.96
C MET A 24 -2.24 -17.74 16.99
N ALA A 25 -1.29 -18.61 17.34
CA ALA A 25 -0.18 -18.26 18.22
C ALA A 25 0.80 -17.29 17.57
N ALA A 26 1.11 -17.47 16.28
CA ALA A 26 2.02 -16.60 15.53
C ALA A 26 1.36 -15.26 15.12
N CYS A 27 0.03 -15.25 14.94
CA CYS A 27 -0.74 -14.11 14.45
C CYS A 27 -1.79 -13.66 15.48
N PRO A 28 -1.37 -13.08 16.63
CA PRO A 28 -2.31 -12.71 17.71
C PRO A 28 -3.32 -11.64 17.29
N TRP A 29 -3.02 -10.88 16.24
CA TRP A 29 -3.93 -9.89 15.64
C TRP A 29 -5.17 -10.52 14.98
N LEU A 30 -5.25 -11.84 14.83
CA LEU A 30 -6.47 -12.53 14.38
C LEU A 30 -7.54 -12.63 15.48
N ALA A 31 -7.16 -12.58 16.76
CA ALA A 31 -8.10 -12.81 17.87
C ALA A 31 -9.29 -11.83 17.89
N PRO A 32 -9.13 -10.51 17.64
CA PRO A 32 -10.26 -9.57 17.58
C PRO A 32 -11.31 -9.88 16.50
N LEU A 33 -10.95 -10.65 15.46
CA LEU A 33 -11.88 -11.00 14.38
C LEU A 33 -13.03 -11.89 14.87
N ALA A 34 -12.79 -12.71 15.90
CA ALA A 34 -13.80 -13.61 16.47
C ALA A 34 -14.96 -12.85 17.15
N ALA A 35 -14.68 -11.63 17.61
CA ALA A 35 -15.68 -10.77 18.26
C ALA A 35 -16.44 -9.88 17.25
N THR A 36 -16.11 -9.95 15.96
CA THR A 36 -16.71 -9.09 14.93
C THR A 36 -17.79 -9.87 14.17
N PRO A 37 -19.08 -9.59 14.41
CA PRO A 37 -20.17 -10.27 13.70
C PRO A 37 -20.23 -9.83 12.24
N GLN A 38 -20.80 -10.67 11.39
CA GLN A 38 -21.10 -10.36 9.99
C GLN A 38 -22.61 -10.49 9.72
N ASP A 39 -23.04 -9.88 8.62
CA ASP A 39 -24.44 -9.92 8.21
C ASP A 39 -24.84 -11.34 7.76
N PRO A 40 -25.81 -12.01 8.42
CA PRO A 40 -26.16 -13.40 8.11
C PRO A 40 -26.67 -13.63 6.68
N ALA A 41 -27.15 -12.58 5.98
CA ALA A 41 -27.60 -12.72 4.60
C ALA A 41 -26.43 -12.93 3.62
N TYR A 42 -25.26 -12.36 3.94
CA TYR A 42 -24.06 -12.47 3.11
C TYR A 42 -23.01 -13.40 3.70
N HIS A 43 -23.03 -13.60 5.01
CA HIS A 43 -22.04 -14.36 5.78
C HIS A 43 -22.74 -15.23 6.82
N ALA A 44 -23.40 -16.29 6.36
CA ALA A 44 -24.12 -17.21 7.26
C ALA A 44 -23.17 -18.00 8.19
N GLU A 45 -21.86 -17.99 7.92
CA GLU A 45 -20.82 -18.56 8.80
C GLU A 45 -20.62 -17.80 10.13
N GLY A 46 -21.16 -16.58 10.27
CA GLY A 46 -21.21 -15.86 11.54
C GLY A 46 -20.19 -14.73 11.66
N ASP A 47 -19.01 -15.01 12.21
CA ASP A 47 -18.01 -13.98 12.55
C ASP A 47 -16.85 -13.88 11.53
N VAL A 48 -16.10 -12.79 11.61
CA VAL A 48 -15.00 -12.50 10.68
C VAL A 48 -13.85 -13.51 10.80
N LEU A 49 -13.56 -14.06 11.99
CA LEU A 49 -12.49 -15.07 12.14
C LEU A 49 -12.91 -16.38 11.47
N THR A 50 -14.14 -16.81 11.69
CA THR A 50 -14.69 -18.02 11.05
C THR A 50 -14.62 -17.91 9.53
N HIS A 51 -15.05 -16.78 8.97
CA HIS A 51 -14.90 -16.51 7.54
C HIS A 51 -13.44 -16.51 7.10
N THR A 52 -12.55 -15.79 7.79
CA THR A 52 -11.11 -15.75 7.49
C THR A 52 -10.50 -17.15 7.45
N ARG A 53 -10.91 -18.06 8.34
CA ARG A 53 -10.48 -19.46 8.32
C ARG A 53 -10.94 -20.19 7.06
N MET A 54 -12.22 -20.06 6.72
CA MET A 54 -12.79 -20.66 5.52
C MET A 54 -12.11 -20.15 4.24
N VAL A 55 -11.78 -18.86 4.16
CA VAL A 55 -11.03 -18.28 3.04
C VAL A 55 -9.63 -18.87 2.93
N ALA A 56 -8.89 -18.97 4.04
CA ALA A 56 -7.54 -19.52 4.04
C ALA A 56 -7.53 -21.02 3.67
N GLU A 57 -8.46 -21.81 4.19
CA GLU A 57 -8.63 -23.23 3.83
C GLU A 57 -9.01 -23.39 2.36
N SER A 58 -9.92 -22.55 1.85
CA SER A 58 -10.25 -22.54 0.43
C SER A 58 -9.03 -22.23 -0.41
N LEU A 59 -8.25 -21.19 -0.05
CA LEU A 59 -7.08 -20.75 -0.79
C LEU A 59 -6.04 -21.87 -0.94
N VAL A 60 -5.71 -22.59 0.15
CA VAL A 60 -4.73 -23.70 0.09
C VAL A 60 -5.25 -24.91 -0.68
N GLY A 61 -6.56 -25.03 -0.84
CA GLY A 61 -7.22 -26.01 -1.70
C GLY A 61 -7.11 -25.71 -3.20
N LEU A 62 -6.92 -24.45 -3.59
CA LEU A 62 -6.88 -24.06 -5.00
C LEU A 62 -5.60 -24.53 -5.69
N ALA A 63 -5.75 -25.25 -6.81
CA ALA A 63 -4.63 -25.66 -7.65
C ALA A 63 -3.83 -24.44 -8.14
N GLY A 64 -4.53 -23.34 -8.46
CA GLY A 64 -3.94 -22.07 -8.88
C GLY A 64 -3.03 -21.43 -7.82
N TRP A 65 -3.29 -21.66 -6.53
CA TRP A 65 -2.41 -21.21 -5.43
C TRP A 65 -1.23 -22.15 -5.27
N ARG A 66 -1.44 -23.47 -5.29
CA ARG A 66 -0.35 -24.47 -5.14
C ARG A 66 0.72 -24.33 -6.22
N ALA A 67 0.31 -23.96 -7.43
CA ALA A 67 1.20 -23.73 -8.58
C ALA A 67 2.07 -22.45 -8.48
N ARG A 68 1.80 -21.56 -7.52
CA ARG A 68 2.54 -20.29 -7.37
C ARG A 68 3.94 -20.50 -6.79
N THR A 69 4.78 -19.47 -6.88
CA THR A 69 6.06 -19.47 -6.18
C THR A 69 5.87 -19.51 -4.66
N PRO A 70 6.86 -19.99 -3.86
CA PRO A 70 6.77 -19.94 -2.40
C PRO A 70 6.46 -18.55 -1.84
N GLY A 71 7.04 -17.49 -2.42
CA GLY A 71 6.80 -16.11 -2.00
C GLY A 71 5.38 -15.64 -2.26
N GLU A 72 4.83 -15.91 -3.45
CA GLU A 72 3.44 -15.58 -3.79
C GLU A 72 2.45 -16.38 -2.94
N ARG A 73 2.70 -17.67 -2.69
CA ARG A 73 1.85 -18.49 -1.82
C ARG A 73 1.76 -17.90 -0.41
N ALA A 74 2.91 -17.51 0.15
CA ALA A 74 3.01 -16.90 1.45
C ALA A 74 2.32 -15.52 1.49
N ALA A 75 2.50 -14.69 0.45
CA ALA A 75 1.83 -13.39 0.33
C ALA A 75 0.31 -13.53 0.24
N LEU A 76 -0.19 -14.47 -0.55
CA LEU A 76 -1.63 -14.75 -0.67
C LEU A 76 -2.22 -15.27 0.64
N LEU A 77 -1.55 -16.21 1.32
CA LEU A 77 -2.05 -16.74 2.58
C LEU A 77 -2.06 -15.66 3.68
N LEU A 78 -1.00 -14.86 3.78
CA LEU A 78 -0.96 -13.75 4.72
C LEU A 78 -2.00 -12.67 4.37
N ALA A 79 -2.23 -12.39 3.09
CA ALA A 79 -3.31 -11.49 2.65
C ALA A 79 -4.69 -12.05 2.96
N ALA A 80 -4.93 -13.36 2.83
CA ALA A 80 -6.19 -14.01 3.22
C ALA A 80 -6.46 -13.87 4.72
N LEU A 81 -5.44 -14.06 5.56
CA LEU A 81 -5.55 -13.84 7.01
C LEU A 81 -5.84 -12.36 7.37
N LEU A 82 -5.41 -11.42 6.53
CA LEU A 82 -5.53 -9.97 6.78
C LEU A 82 -6.65 -9.27 6.00
N HIS A 83 -7.32 -9.92 5.04
CA HIS A 83 -8.17 -9.21 4.07
C HIS A 83 -9.28 -8.38 4.75
N ASP A 84 -9.82 -8.93 5.85
CA ASP A 84 -10.86 -8.33 6.67
C ASP A 84 -10.37 -7.78 8.02
N ILE A 85 -9.06 -7.60 8.22
CA ILE A 85 -8.50 -7.07 9.48
C ILE A 85 -9.00 -5.65 9.82
N GLY A 86 -9.54 -4.95 8.82
CA GLY A 86 -10.16 -3.64 8.98
C GLY A 86 -11.63 -3.67 9.41
N LYS A 87 -12.30 -4.83 9.44
CA LYS A 87 -13.71 -4.92 9.86
C LYS A 87 -13.91 -4.54 11.33
N PRO A 88 -13.15 -5.05 12.32
CA PRO A 88 -13.38 -4.72 13.73
C PRO A 88 -13.49 -3.21 14.04
N PRO A 89 -12.60 -2.32 13.54
CA PRO A 89 -12.71 -0.88 13.80
C PRO A 89 -13.71 -0.13 12.90
N THR A 90 -14.34 -0.79 11.92
CA THR A 90 -15.26 -0.14 10.95
C THR A 90 -16.66 -0.74 10.91
N THR A 91 -16.88 -1.86 11.59
CA THR A 91 -18.18 -2.50 11.66
C THR A 91 -19.17 -1.63 12.42
N GLN A 92 -20.33 -1.44 11.80
CA GLN A 92 -21.49 -0.75 12.36
C GLN A 92 -22.71 -1.65 12.21
N ILE A 93 -23.60 -1.60 13.20
CA ILE A 93 -24.88 -2.33 13.22
C ILE A 93 -25.99 -1.28 13.15
N ALA A 94 -26.78 -1.34 12.08
CA ALA A 94 -27.93 -0.46 11.89
C ALA A 94 -29.11 -0.86 12.80
N PRO A 95 -30.10 0.04 13.02
CA PRO A 95 -31.26 -0.26 13.88
C PRO A 95 -32.12 -1.45 13.42
N ASP A 96 -32.09 -1.77 12.12
CA ASP A 96 -32.76 -2.93 11.52
C ASP A 96 -31.96 -4.24 11.67
N GLY A 97 -30.81 -4.19 12.33
CA GLY A 97 -29.91 -5.34 12.54
C GLY A 97 -28.93 -5.59 11.41
N ARG A 98 -28.94 -4.80 10.33
CA ARG A 98 -28.00 -4.96 9.21
C ARG A 98 -26.58 -4.60 9.64
N ILE A 99 -25.62 -5.43 9.24
CA ILE A 99 -24.21 -5.26 9.63
C ILE A 99 -23.42 -4.86 8.39
N SER A 100 -22.64 -3.78 8.51
CA SER A 100 -21.78 -3.30 7.43
C SER A 100 -20.45 -2.82 7.98
N SER A 101 -19.40 -2.90 7.17
CA SER A 101 -18.05 -2.43 7.53
C SER A 101 -17.52 -1.47 6.45
N PRO A 102 -18.12 -0.28 6.30
CA PRO A 102 -17.71 0.67 5.26
C PRO A 102 -16.26 1.11 5.45
N GLY A 103 -15.48 1.05 4.37
CA GLY A 103 -14.08 1.47 4.40
C GLY A 103 -13.11 0.45 5.04
N HIS A 104 -13.57 -0.74 5.43
CA HIS A 104 -12.73 -1.77 6.05
C HIS A 104 -11.50 -2.11 5.20
N SER A 105 -11.60 -2.15 3.87
CA SER A 105 -10.44 -2.49 3.02
C SER A 105 -9.36 -1.40 3.06
N LEU A 106 -9.73 -0.12 3.25
CA LEU A 106 -8.76 0.97 3.45
C LEU A 106 -8.10 0.87 4.82
N ALA A 107 -8.91 0.70 5.87
CA ALA A 107 -8.41 0.55 7.24
C ALA A 107 -7.53 -0.70 7.38
N GLY A 108 -7.96 -1.82 6.80
CA GLY A 108 -7.26 -3.10 6.80
C GLY A 108 -5.89 -3.01 6.13
N ALA A 109 -5.78 -2.32 5.00
CA ALA A 109 -4.49 -2.10 4.35
C ALA A 109 -3.52 -1.27 5.22
N ALA A 110 -4.02 -0.28 5.96
CA ALA A 110 -3.21 0.50 6.89
C ALA A 110 -2.75 -0.33 8.10
N ILE A 111 -3.66 -1.14 8.66
CA ILE A 111 -3.36 -2.07 9.76
C ILE A 111 -2.33 -3.12 9.31
N ALA A 112 -2.58 -3.79 8.18
CA ALA A 112 -1.66 -4.78 7.61
C ALA A 112 -0.27 -4.19 7.42
N ARG A 113 -0.15 -3.01 6.78
CA ARG A 113 1.14 -2.34 6.61
C ARG A 113 1.83 -2.08 7.95
N SER A 114 1.09 -1.57 8.95
CA SER A 114 1.66 -1.28 10.27
C SER A 114 2.18 -2.54 10.96
N LEU A 115 1.43 -3.65 10.91
CA LEU A 115 1.83 -4.93 11.51
C LEU A 115 3.11 -5.46 10.84
N LEU A 116 3.14 -5.47 9.51
CA LEU A 116 4.21 -6.05 8.70
C LEU A 116 5.48 -5.18 8.62
N TRP A 117 5.39 -3.90 8.99
CA TRP A 117 6.53 -2.99 9.07
C TRP A 117 7.26 -3.09 10.42
N GLY A 118 6.60 -3.62 11.45
CA GLY A 118 7.16 -3.93 12.76
C GLY A 118 7.45 -5.41 12.93
N ASP A 119 7.47 -5.88 14.18
CA ASP A 119 7.58 -7.30 14.53
C ASP A 119 6.26 -7.77 15.17
N ALA A 120 5.22 -7.87 14.36
CA ALA A 120 3.87 -8.20 14.81
C ALA A 120 3.63 -9.72 15.03
N GLY A 121 4.64 -10.43 15.53
CA GLY A 121 4.59 -11.89 15.75
C GLY A 121 5.13 -12.74 14.60
N LEU A 122 5.68 -12.10 13.55
CA LEU A 122 6.30 -12.79 12.42
C LEU A 122 7.80 -13.05 12.60
N GLY A 123 8.42 -12.58 13.69
CA GLY A 123 9.86 -12.70 13.95
C GLY A 123 10.69 -11.54 13.38
N GLY A 124 10.02 -10.45 12.99
CA GLY A 124 10.62 -9.24 12.43
C GLY A 124 9.84 -8.64 11.25
N PRO A 125 10.32 -7.50 10.74
CA PRO A 125 9.66 -6.78 9.65
C PRO A 125 9.88 -7.44 8.30
N LEU A 126 8.86 -7.37 7.44
CA LEU A 126 8.95 -7.80 6.04
C LEU A 126 9.66 -6.76 5.17
N ALA A 127 10.24 -7.22 4.06
CA ALA A 127 10.78 -6.34 3.05
C ALA A 127 9.67 -5.47 2.44
N PHE A 128 10.02 -4.27 1.94
CA PHE A 128 9.05 -3.32 1.38
C PHE A 128 8.13 -3.94 0.33
N ALA A 129 8.70 -4.67 -0.64
CA ALA A 129 7.95 -5.25 -1.75
C ALA A 129 6.92 -6.29 -1.27
N GLU A 130 7.30 -7.17 -0.34
CA GLU A 130 6.43 -8.18 0.25
C GLU A 130 5.31 -7.53 1.08
N ARG A 131 5.67 -6.55 1.91
CA ARG A 131 4.73 -5.79 2.74
C ARG A 131 3.69 -5.07 1.89
N GLU A 132 4.11 -4.36 0.84
CA GLU A 132 3.19 -3.60 0.00
C GLU A 132 2.38 -4.48 -0.95
N LEU A 133 2.89 -5.66 -1.34
CA LEU A 133 2.09 -6.68 -2.02
C LEU A 133 0.92 -7.13 -1.14
N VAL A 134 1.19 -7.55 0.10
CA VAL A 134 0.16 -7.99 1.04
C VAL A 134 -0.82 -6.85 1.36
N ALA A 135 -0.32 -5.66 1.70
CA ALA A 135 -1.18 -4.52 1.98
C ALA A 135 -2.01 -4.07 0.76
N GLY A 136 -1.48 -4.23 -0.45
CA GLY A 136 -2.20 -3.99 -1.70
C GLY A 136 -3.32 -5.01 -1.93
N LEU A 137 -3.04 -6.30 -1.75
CA LEU A 137 -4.05 -7.36 -1.83
C LEU A 137 -5.19 -7.12 -0.83
N VAL A 138 -4.86 -6.78 0.42
CA VAL A 138 -5.85 -6.39 1.44
C VAL A 138 -6.62 -5.13 1.02
N ARG A 139 -5.97 -4.14 0.42
CA ARG A 139 -6.63 -2.89 0.01
C ARG A 139 -7.71 -3.11 -1.04
N PHE A 140 -7.45 -4.03 -1.97
CA PHE A 140 -8.23 -4.21 -3.19
C PHE A 140 -9.00 -5.53 -3.23
N HIS A 141 -9.02 -6.34 -2.16
CA HIS A 141 -9.59 -7.70 -2.18
C HIS A 141 -11.02 -7.78 -2.73
N GLY A 142 -11.87 -6.78 -2.46
CA GLY A 142 -13.23 -6.72 -2.99
C GLY A 142 -13.36 -6.20 -4.43
N LEU A 143 -12.28 -5.70 -5.05
CA LEU A 143 -12.31 -5.15 -6.41
C LEU A 143 -12.86 -6.16 -7.43
N PRO A 144 -12.40 -7.43 -7.48
CA PRO A 144 -12.91 -8.38 -8.46
C PRO A 144 -14.41 -8.69 -8.31
N HIS A 145 -14.99 -8.60 -7.11
CA HIS A 145 -16.42 -8.85 -6.89
C HIS A 145 -17.31 -7.73 -7.45
N TRP A 146 -16.84 -6.49 -7.36
CA TRP A 146 -17.64 -5.29 -7.58
C TRP A 146 -17.21 -4.47 -8.80
N PHE A 147 -16.25 -4.95 -9.61
CA PHE A 147 -15.68 -4.14 -10.69
C PHE A 147 -16.71 -3.73 -11.76
N LEU A 148 -17.71 -4.58 -12.06
CA LEU A 148 -18.80 -4.29 -13.00
C LEU A 148 -19.77 -3.21 -12.51
N GLU A 149 -19.80 -2.94 -11.21
CA GLU A 149 -20.68 -1.92 -10.63
C GLU A 149 -20.08 -0.51 -10.72
N ARG A 150 -18.85 -0.40 -11.23
CA ARG A 150 -18.16 0.87 -11.40
C ARG A 150 -18.63 1.54 -12.69
N SER A 151 -18.90 2.85 -12.59
CA SER A 151 -19.21 3.68 -13.76
C SER A 151 -18.07 3.80 -14.76
N ASP A 152 -16.82 3.60 -14.31
CA ASP A 152 -15.62 3.56 -15.13
C ASP A 152 -14.73 2.40 -14.64
N ILE A 153 -14.88 1.25 -15.31
CA ILE A 153 -14.15 0.02 -14.99
C ILE A 153 -12.65 0.26 -15.14
N ALA A 154 -12.23 0.86 -16.26
CA ALA A 154 -10.82 1.11 -16.54
C ALA A 154 -10.16 1.96 -15.45
N ARG A 155 -10.81 3.03 -14.99
CA ARG A 155 -10.27 3.83 -13.87
C ARG A 155 -10.32 3.09 -12.54
N GLY A 156 -11.24 2.15 -12.38
CA GLY A 156 -11.32 1.29 -11.22
C GLY A 156 -10.18 0.27 -11.11
N VAL A 157 -9.67 -0.20 -12.25
CA VAL A 157 -8.78 -1.38 -12.32
C VAL A 157 -7.36 -1.05 -12.77
N LEU A 158 -7.17 -0.16 -13.75
CA LEU A 158 -5.85 0.13 -14.29
C LEU A 158 -4.90 0.76 -13.24
N PRO A 159 -5.31 1.72 -12.37
CA PRO A 159 -4.42 2.21 -11.33
C PRO A 159 -4.02 1.15 -10.28
N PRO A 160 -4.92 0.27 -9.79
CA PRO A 160 -4.52 -0.89 -8.98
C PRO A 160 -3.49 -1.82 -9.66
N SER A 161 -3.55 -2.02 -10.99
CA SER A 161 -2.56 -2.84 -11.71
C SER A 161 -1.12 -2.31 -11.59
N LEU A 162 -0.95 -1.01 -11.31
CA LEU A 162 0.37 -0.40 -11.07
C LEU A 162 0.96 -0.76 -9.69
N ARG A 163 0.19 -1.43 -8.83
CA ARG A 163 0.54 -1.68 -7.43
C ARG A 163 0.66 -3.16 -7.10
N ILE A 164 -0.22 -3.98 -7.67
CA ILE A 164 -0.28 -5.41 -7.40
C ILE A 164 -0.59 -6.19 -8.69
N PRO A 165 -0.10 -7.44 -8.82
CA PRO A 165 -0.57 -8.36 -9.86
C PRO A 165 -2.06 -8.67 -9.64
N LEU A 166 -2.87 -8.50 -10.68
CA LEU A 166 -4.32 -8.67 -10.60
C LEU A 166 -4.73 -10.14 -10.66
N ASP A 167 -3.88 -11.04 -11.14
CA ASP A 167 -4.09 -12.48 -11.06
C ASP A 167 -4.04 -13.01 -9.62
N LEU A 168 -3.09 -12.52 -8.82
CA LEU A 168 -3.04 -12.80 -7.38
C LEU A 168 -4.27 -12.24 -6.67
N LEU A 169 -4.71 -11.03 -7.04
CA LEU A 169 -5.92 -10.43 -6.49
C LEU A 169 -7.17 -11.25 -6.83
N ALA A 170 -7.29 -11.70 -8.08
CA ALA A 170 -8.40 -12.54 -8.52
C ALA A 170 -8.39 -13.91 -7.83
N LEU A 171 -7.22 -14.48 -7.55
CA LEU A 171 -7.10 -15.74 -6.83
C LEU A 171 -7.50 -15.60 -5.34
N LEU A 172 -7.12 -14.49 -4.71
CA LEU A 172 -7.58 -14.16 -3.35
C LEU A 172 -9.10 -13.96 -3.32
N ALA A 173 -9.67 -13.24 -4.29
CA ALA A 173 -11.10 -13.00 -4.39
C ALA A 173 -11.90 -14.28 -4.66
N GLU A 174 -11.37 -15.22 -5.43
CA GLU A 174 -11.95 -16.56 -5.62
C GLU A 174 -11.98 -17.35 -4.30
N ALA A 175 -10.88 -17.35 -3.56
CA ALA A 175 -10.82 -18.01 -2.25
C ALA A 175 -11.80 -17.39 -1.24
N ASP A 176 -11.97 -16.06 -1.25
CA ASP A 176 -12.97 -15.37 -0.41
C ASP A 176 -14.39 -15.87 -0.69
N LEU A 177 -14.78 -15.96 -1.96
CA LEU A 177 -16.11 -16.42 -2.36
C LEU A 177 -16.34 -17.91 -2.04
N HIS A 178 -15.33 -18.75 -2.26
CA HIS A 178 -15.42 -20.18 -1.90
C HIS A 178 -15.43 -20.39 -0.38
N GLY A 179 -14.76 -19.52 0.38
CA GLY A 179 -14.75 -19.48 1.84
C GLY A 179 -15.96 -18.80 2.50
N ARG A 180 -17.11 -18.73 1.80
CA ARG A 180 -18.32 -18.04 2.27
C ARG A 180 -19.57 -18.92 2.15
N ILE A 181 -20.51 -18.74 3.09
CA ILE A 181 -21.84 -19.35 3.03
C ILE A 181 -22.86 -18.27 2.63
N SER A 182 -23.19 -18.20 1.33
CA SER A 182 -24.11 -17.21 0.76
C SER A 182 -24.81 -17.76 -0.50
N PRO A 183 -26.10 -17.42 -0.74
CA PRO A 183 -26.81 -17.84 -1.95
C PRO A 183 -26.25 -17.20 -3.24
N GLU A 184 -25.61 -16.04 -3.16
CA GLU A 184 -25.10 -15.28 -4.33
C GLU A 184 -23.71 -15.74 -4.81
N ARG A 185 -23.15 -16.79 -4.18
CA ARG A 185 -21.77 -17.24 -4.42
C ARG A 185 -21.48 -17.55 -5.89
N ALA A 186 -22.40 -18.24 -6.59
CA ALA A 186 -22.18 -18.66 -7.97
C ALA A 186 -22.04 -17.45 -8.93
N ASP A 187 -22.91 -16.45 -8.77
CA ASP A 187 -22.87 -15.24 -9.57
C ASP A 187 -21.60 -14.42 -9.32
N LEU A 188 -21.18 -14.33 -8.06
CA LEU A 188 -19.95 -13.62 -7.69
C LEU A 188 -18.69 -14.32 -8.25
N VAL A 189 -18.66 -15.66 -8.29
CA VAL A 189 -17.55 -16.41 -8.89
C VAL A 189 -17.43 -16.10 -10.38
N ALA A 190 -18.56 -16.08 -11.10
CA ALA A 190 -18.57 -15.70 -12.51
C ALA A 190 -18.05 -14.26 -12.75
N ARG A 191 -18.31 -13.33 -11.82
CA ARG A 191 -17.73 -11.97 -11.88
C ARG A 191 -16.21 -11.98 -11.73
N VAL A 192 -15.65 -12.84 -10.88
CA VAL A 192 -14.18 -12.96 -10.74
C VAL A 192 -13.54 -13.48 -12.04
N ASP A 193 -14.20 -14.39 -12.74
CA ASP A 193 -13.71 -14.86 -14.06
C ASP A 193 -13.79 -13.74 -15.11
N LEU A 194 -14.88 -12.99 -15.16
CA LEU A 194 -14.99 -11.80 -16.02
C LEU A 194 -13.92 -10.75 -15.69
N PHE A 195 -13.57 -10.59 -14.41
CA PHE A 195 -12.49 -9.70 -14.00
C PHE A 195 -11.14 -10.16 -14.57
N ARG A 196 -10.86 -11.47 -14.56
CA ARG A 196 -9.62 -12.03 -15.14
C ARG A 196 -9.57 -11.81 -16.63
N ASP A 197 -10.65 -12.13 -17.34
CA ASP A 197 -10.75 -11.98 -18.80
C ASP A 197 -10.56 -10.52 -19.20
N TRP A 198 -11.25 -9.60 -18.51
CA TRP A 198 -11.12 -8.17 -18.75
C TRP A 198 -9.69 -7.68 -18.51
N CYS A 199 -9.06 -8.07 -17.40
CA CYS A 199 -7.68 -7.68 -17.12
C CYS A 199 -6.68 -8.27 -18.14
N ALA A 200 -6.92 -9.49 -18.62
CA ALA A 200 -6.11 -10.13 -19.65
C ALA A 200 -6.24 -9.40 -20.99
N GLU A 201 -7.45 -9.02 -21.38
CA GLU A 201 -7.72 -8.23 -22.59
C GLU A 201 -7.04 -6.85 -22.54
N GLN A 202 -7.03 -6.21 -21.38
CA GLN A 202 -6.31 -4.95 -21.16
C GLN A 202 -4.78 -5.11 -21.02
N GLY A 203 -4.26 -6.35 -21.03
CA GLY A 203 -2.83 -6.62 -20.82
C GLY A 203 -2.32 -6.25 -19.43
N CYS A 204 -3.18 -6.28 -18.41
CA CYS A 204 -2.85 -5.85 -17.03
C CYS A 204 -3.11 -6.92 -15.95
N LEU A 205 -3.31 -8.19 -16.34
CA LEU A 205 -3.60 -9.28 -15.42
C LEU A 205 -2.39 -9.63 -14.53
N THR A 206 -1.23 -9.92 -15.12
CA THR A 206 0.00 -10.31 -14.41
C THR A 206 1.03 -9.19 -14.36
N THR A 207 0.90 -8.18 -15.22
CA THR A 207 1.78 -7.02 -15.32
C THR A 207 0.99 -5.72 -15.14
N PRO A 208 1.63 -4.61 -14.77
CA PRO A 208 0.97 -3.31 -14.79
C PRO A 208 0.45 -2.93 -16.18
N TYR A 209 -0.66 -2.19 -16.24
CA TYR A 209 -1.17 -1.69 -17.51
C TYR A 209 -0.11 -0.87 -18.28
N PRO A 210 0.12 -1.15 -19.57
CA PRO A 210 1.19 -0.54 -20.35
C PRO A 210 0.78 0.83 -20.88
N PHE A 211 0.74 1.84 -20.01
CA PHE A 211 0.52 3.22 -20.45
C PHE A 211 1.58 3.65 -21.48
N PRO A 212 1.23 4.46 -22.50
CA PRO A 212 2.16 4.88 -23.56
C PRO A 212 3.46 5.54 -23.09
N SER A 213 3.39 6.27 -21.97
CA SER A 213 4.53 6.93 -21.33
C SER A 213 4.21 7.24 -19.86
N ASP A 214 5.24 7.56 -19.07
CA ASP A 214 5.06 8.07 -17.70
C ASP A 214 4.14 9.28 -17.64
N HIS A 215 4.26 10.18 -18.62
CA HIS A 215 3.47 11.39 -18.69
C HIS A 215 1.99 11.06 -18.97
N SER A 216 1.72 10.15 -19.91
CA SER A 216 0.38 9.68 -20.23
C SER A 216 -0.29 9.00 -19.01
N ARG A 217 0.47 8.15 -18.29
CA ARG A 217 0.02 7.52 -17.03
C ARG A 217 -0.41 8.55 -16.00
N VAL A 218 0.43 9.55 -15.72
CA VAL A 218 0.13 10.59 -14.71
C VAL A 218 -1.12 11.38 -15.10
N ARG A 219 -1.26 11.78 -16.38
CA ARG A 219 -2.46 12.51 -16.84
C ARG A 219 -3.72 11.67 -16.71
N TYR A 220 -3.66 10.37 -16.99
CA TYR A 220 -4.79 9.47 -16.80
C TYR A 220 -5.15 9.30 -15.31
N CYS A 221 -4.17 8.92 -14.48
CA CYS A 221 -4.36 8.65 -13.05
C CYS A 221 -4.81 9.88 -12.25
N ARG A 222 -4.33 11.08 -12.62
CA ARG A 222 -4.73 12.36 -12.00
C ARG A 222 -5.96 13.01 -12.66
N ARG A 223 -6.69 12.27 -13.50
CA ARG A 223 -7.98 12.67 -14.12
C ARG A 223 -7.91 13.87 -15.08
N HIS A 224 -6.75 14.12 -15.68
CA HIS A 224 -6.60 15.08 -16.77
C HIS A 224 -6.91 14.48 -18.14
N GLN A 225 -6.97 13.14 -18.26
CA GLN A 225 -7.33 12.42 -19.49
C GLN A 225 -8.19 11.19 -19.14
N ARG A 226 -9.16 10.85 -20.00
CA ARG A 226 -10.09 9.72 -19.88
C ARG A 226 -9.67 8.48 -20.65
N ASP A 227 -8.97 8.63 -21.76
CA ASP A 227 -8.49 7.50 -22.54
C ASP A 227 -7.12 7.02 -21.99
N PRO A 228 -7.01 5.76 -21.51
CA PRO A 228 -5.74 5.21 -21.01
C PRO A 228 -4.71 4.96 -22.11
N ALA A 229 -5.12 4.89 -23.39
CA ALA A 229 -4.24 4.73 -24.55
C ALA A 229 -3.78 6.06 -25.15
N TYR A 230 -4.25 7.21 -24.62
CA TYR A 230 -3.86 8.52 -25.12
C TYR A 230 -2.35 8.76 -24.99
N HIS A 231 -1.69 8.98 -26.13
CA HIS A 231 -0.30 9.39 -26.19
C HIS A 231 -0.18 10.90 -25.91
N ALA A 232 0.07 11.24 -24.65
CA ALA A 232 0.32 12.62 -24.27
C ALA A 232 1.68 13.10 -24.81
N TYR A 233 1.68 14.25 -25.51
CA TYR A 233 2.90 14.98 -25.82
C TYR A 233 3.56 15.42 -24.50
N ASP A 234 4.82 15.04 -24.30
CA ASP A 234 5.58 15.37 -23.08
C ASP A 234 6.24 16.73 -23.25
N ASP A 235 5.57 17.77 -22.74
CA ASP A 235 6.01 19.17 -22.74
C ASP A 235 6.71 19.59 -21.43
N THR A 236 7.19 18.61 -20.64
CA THR A 236 7.81 18.89 -19.35
C THR A 236 9.19 19.54 -19.46
N TRP A 237 9.50 20.53 -18.61
CA TRP A 237 10.75 21.31 -18.69
C TRP A 237 11.91 20.81 -17.81
N GLY A 238 11.65 19.92 -16.85
CA GLY A 238 12.68 19.42 -15.92
C GLY A 238 12.09 18.61 -14.77
N GLU A 239 12.94 17.89 -14.02
CA GLU A 239 12.53 17.02 -12.92
C GLU A 239 12.61 17.72 -11.55
N VAL A 240 11.50 17.75 -10.82
CA VAL A 240 11.43 18.16 -9.41
C VAL A 240 11.30 16.91 -8.54
N THR A 241 12.10 16.83 -7.48
CA THR A 241 12.12 15.67 -6.58
C THR A 241 11.39 15.97 -5.27
N LEU A 242 10.46 15.10 -4.89
CA LEU A 242 9.75 15.11 -3.62
C LEU A 242 10.23 13.94 -2.75
N LEU A 243 10.84 14.24 -1.60
CA LEU A 243 11.20 13.19 -0.63
C LEU A 243 10.02 12.84 0.26
N ALA A 244 9.91 11.56 0.61
CA ALA A 244 8.95 11.04 1.56
C ALA A 244 9.57 9.94 2.42
N GLY A 245 9.15 9.84 3.68
CA GLY A 245 9.65 8.82 4.62
C GLY A 245 9.60 9.29 6.06
N LEU A 246 9.62 8.34 6.99
CA LEU A 246 9.55 8.63 8.43
C LEU A 246 10.74 9.51 8.89
N PRO A 247 10.57 10.29 9.98
CA PRO A 247 11.73 10.81 10.70
C PRO A 247 12.68 9.67 11.06
N GLY A 248 13.98 9.78 10.75
CA GLY A 248 14.94 8.69 10.95
C GLY A 248 15.03 7.66 9.81
N ALA A 249 14.21 7.76 8.75
CA ALA A 249 14.28 6.85 7.60
C ALA A 249 15.57 6.99 6.76
N GLY A 250 16.30 8.11 6.89
CA GLY A 250 17.56 8.37 6.18
C GLY A 250 17.50 9.43 5.08
N LYS A 251 16.48 10.31 5.09
CA LYS A 251 16.28 11.34 4.05
C LYS A 251 17.49 12.25 3.90
N ASP A 252 18.05 12.70 5.02
CA ASP A 252 19.20 13.62 5.02
C ASP A 252 20.47 12.92 4.52
N THR A 253 20.65 11.63 4.86
CA THR A 253 21.73 10.81 4.30
C THR A 253 21.60 10.64 2.79
N TRP A 254 20.38 10.46 2.27
CA TRP A 254 20.13 10.39 0.84
C TRP A 254 20.41 11.74 0.17
N LEU A 255 19.97 12.85 0.77
CA LEU A 255 20.23 14.21 0.27
C LEU A 255 21.73 14.48 0.14
N HIS A 256 22.52 14.16 1.18
CA HIS A 256 23.97 14.37 1.13
C HIS A 256 24.64 13.65 -0.05
N LYS A 257 24.11 12.50 -0.46
CA LYS A 257 24.65 11.69 -1.57
C LYS A 257 24.13 12.11 -2.95
N HIS A 258 22.91 12.65 -3.04
CA HIS A 258 22.20 12.81 -4.32
C HIS A 258 21.74 14.24 -4.64
N ALA A 259 21.72 15.17 -3.68
CA ALA A 259 21.18 16.50 -3.92
C ALA A 259 22.04 17.34 -4.88
N GLY A 260 23.36 17.11 -4.89
CA GLY A 260 24.29 17.89 -5.70
C GLY A 260 24.18 19.39 -5.39
N ALA A 261 24.05 20.20 -6.44
CA ALA A 261 23.88 21.65 -6.34
C ALA A 261 22.41 22.13 -6.44
N LEU A 262 21.43 21.21 -6.39
CA LEU A 262 20.02 21.58 -6.54
C LEU A 262 19.54 22.39 -5.32
N PRO A 263 18.71 23.43 -5.53
CA PRO A 263 18.02 24.09 -4.44
C PRO A 263 17.23 23.09 -3.59
N LEU A 264 17.35 23.22 -2.27
CA LEU A 264 16.66 22.38 -1.29
C LEU A 264 15.62 23.21 -0.55
N ILE A 265 14.35 22.80 -0.64
CA ILE A 265 13.26 23.31 0.19
C ILE A 265 13.01 22.30 1.30
N ALA A 266 13.48 22.60 2.51
CA ALA A 266 13.29 21.75 3.68
C ALA A 266 12.43 22.47 4.73
N LEU A 267 11.31 21.86 5.11
CA LEU A 267 10.39 22.47 6.08
C LEU A 267 11.05 22.61 7.47
N ASP A 268 11.97 21.71 7.82
CA ASP A 268 12.70 21.75 9.09
C ASP A 268 13.65 22.97 9.13
N THR A 269 14.31 23.30 8.02
CA THR A 269 15.15 24.50 7.88
C THR A 269 14.31 25.77 8.00
N ILE A 270 13.17 25.83 7.30
CA ILE A 270 12.26 26.98 7.36
C ILE A 270 11.68 27.18 8.77
N ARG A 271 11.42 26.08 9.51
CA ARG A 271 11.02 26.15 10.92
C ARG A 271 12.11 26.77 11.79
N ALA A 272 13.35 26.31 11.65
CA ALA A 272 14.48 26.80 12.41
C ALA A 272 14.77 28.28 12.14
N GLU A 273 14.76 28.71 10.87
CA GLU A 273 14.96 30.10 10.47
C GLU A 273 13.88 31.06 11.00
N ARG A 274 12.66 30.56 11.26
CA ARG A 274 11.52 31.34 11.74
C ARG A 274 11.26 31.19 13.23
N GLU A 275 12.11 30.44 13.94
CA GLU A 275 11.96 30.16 15.38
C GLU A 275 10.59 29.58 15.77
N ILE A 276 9.94 28.81 14.86
CA ILE A 276 8.63 28.20 15.09
C ILE A 276 8.81 26.81 15.71
N ASN A 277 8.18 26.55 16.86
CA ASN A 277 8.25 25.24 17.50
C ASN A 277 7.56 24.18 16.61
N PRO A 278 8.10 22.95 16.48
CA PRO A 278 7.43 21.84 15.80
C PRO A 278 5.98 21.57 16.26
N GLU A 279 5.62 21.96 17.47
CA GLU A 279 4.27 21.80 18.05
C GLU A 279 3.30 22.94 17.70
N ASP A 280 3.80 24.07 17.17
CA ASP A 280 2.99 25.24 16.84
C ASP A 280 2.25 25.09 15.49
N ALA A 281 1.39 26.07 15.18
CA ALA A 281 0.66 26.13 13.91
C ALA A 281 1.61 26.17 12.69
N GLN A 282 1.73 25.04 11.99
CA GLN A 282 2.66 24.86 10.88
C GLN A 282 2.25 25.55 9.56
N GLY A 283 1.11 26.24 9.52
CA GLY A 283 0.56 26.83 8.29
C GLY A 283 1.50 27.83 7.62
N ALA A 284 2.16 28.69 8.40
CA ALA A 284 3.10 29.68 7.89
C ALA A 284 4.35 29.05 7.26
N VAL A 285 4.88 27.98 7.85
CA VAL A 285 6.02 27.21 7.33
C VAL A 285 5.68 26.60 5.98
N VAL A 286 4.53 25.93 5.89
CA VAL A 286 4.08 25.29 4.64
C VAL A 286 3.82 26.33 3.55
N SER A 287 3.24 27.48 3.90
CA SER A 287 3.05 28.58 2.94
C SER A 287 4.38 29.10 2.41
N ALA A 288 5.33 29.39 3.29
CA ALA A 288 6.66 29.87 2.91
C ALA A 288 7.40 28.87 2.00
N ALA A 289 7.34 27.58 2.32
CA ALA A 289 7.92 26.53 1.48
C ALA A 289 7.28 26.48 0.09
N LYS A 290 5.94 26.61 0.00
CA LYS A 290 5.22 26.67 -1.28
C LYS A 290 5.57 27.92 -2.09
N ASP A 291 5.80 29.05 -1.43
CA ASP A 291 6.18 30.29 -2.10
C ASP A 291 7.60 30.22 -2.69
N GLN A 292 8.54 29.63 -1.95
CA GLN A 292 9.87 29.30 -2.48
C GLN A 292 9.76 28.36 -3.69
N ALA A 293 8.94 27.31 -3.61
CA ALA A 293 8.73 26.38 -4.71
C ALA A 293 8.14 27.08 -5.95
N ARG A 294 7.12 27.94 -5.78
CA ARG A 294 6.54 28.73 -6.89
C ARG A 294 7.56 29.62 -7.56
N ALA A 295 8.47 30.24 -6.79
CA ALA A 295 9.52 31.09 -7.36
C ALA A 295 10.48 30.29 -8.26
N LEU A 296 10.86 29.07 -7.86
CA LEU A 296 11.70 28.17 -8.65
C LEU A 296 10.95 27.60 -9.87
N LEU A 297 9.71 27.18 -9.68
CA LEU A 297 8.84 26.65 -10.74
C LEU A 297 8.60 27.69 -11.85
N ARG A 298 8.36 28.96 -11.52
CA ARG A 298 8.21 30.04 -12.52
C ARG A 298 9.46 30.25 -13.38
N ARG A 299 10.64 29.88 -12.87
CA ARG A 299 11.93 30.00 -13.57
C ARG A 299 12.34 28.70 -14.27
N HIS A 300 11.49 27.67 -14.23
CA HIS A 300 11.81 26.32 -14.72
C HIS A 300 13.11 25.77 -14.11
N GLN A 301 13.33 26.01 -12.80
CA GLN A 301 14.51 25.53 -12.09
C GLN A 301 14.18 24.25 -11.30
N PRO A 302 14.87 23.12 -11.56
CA PRO A 302 14.76 21.90 -10.76
C PRO A 302 15.12 22.12 -9.29
N PHE A 303 14.46 21.42 -8.37
CA PHE A 303 14.73 21.49 -6.93
C PHE A 303 14.31 20.21 -6.20
N ILE A 304 14.69 20.11 -4.93
CA ILE A 304 14.29 19.02 -4.04
C ILE A 304 13.42 19.55 -2.90
N TRP A 305 12.27 18.92 -2.68
CA TRP A 305 11.39 19.19 -1.54
C TRP A 305 11.58 18.10 -0.48
N ASN A 306 12.12 18.46 0.68
CA ASN A 306 12.32 17.56 1.81
C ASN A 306 11.29 17.80 2.92
N ALA A 307 10.42 16.81 3.13
CA ALA A 307 9.54 16.70 4.28
C ALA A 307 9.19 15.23 4.55
N THR A 308 8.35 14.95 5.55
CA THR A 308 7.89 13.59 5.83
C THR A 308 7.00 13.02 4.72
N ASN A 309 6.06 13.82 4.21
CA ASN A 309 5.22 13.52 3.03
C ASN A 309 4.64 12.09 3.01
N LEU A 310 4.20 11.61 4.17
CA LEU A 310 3.89 10.19 4.40
C LEU A 310 2.54 9.74 3.83
N THR A 311 1.61 10.65 3.61
CA THR A 311 0.28 10.32 3.08
C THR A 311 0.09 10.93 1.70
N ARG A 312 -0.73 10.28 0.87
CA ARG A 312 -1.08 10.80 -0.44
C ARG A 312 -1.77 12.16 -0.35
N ARG A 313 -2.60 12.36 0.68
CA ARG A 313 -3.23 13.67 0.99
C ARG A 313 -2.22 14.81 1.16
N LEU A 314 -1.03 14.54 1.69
CA LEU A 314 0.04 15.55 1.83
C LEU A 314 0.81 15.75 0.53
N ARG A 315 0.97 14.69 -0.27
CA ARG A 315 1.73 14.73 -1.52
C ARG A 315 0.93 15.34 -2.67
N ASP A 316 -0.35 15.01 -2.81
CA ASP A 316 -1.18 15.42 -3.95
C ASP A 316 -1.13 16.93 -4.20
N PRO A 317 -1.34 17.83 -3.21
CA PRO A 317 -1.24 19.27 -3.46
C PRO A 317 0.14 19.76 -3.88
N LEU A 318 1.21 19.05 -3.50
CA LEU A 318 2.59 19.38 -3.89
C LEU A 318 2.87 18.90 -5.31
N VAL A 319 2.44 17.68 -5.63
CA VAL A 319 2.55 17.10 -6.96
C VAL A 319 1.72 17.91 -7.95
N ASP A 320 0.47 18.24 -7.64
CA ASP A 320 -0.39 19.08 -8.49
C ASP A 320 0.21 20.46 -8.74
N LEU A 321 0.83 21.06 -7.71
CA LEU A 321 1.56 22.32 -7.87
C LEU A 321 2.70 22.17 -8.89
N MET A 322 3.52 21.13 -8.78
CA MET A 322 4.66 20.93 -9.68
C MET A 322 4.18 20.62 -11.12
N LEU A 323 3.19 19.75 -11.27
CA LEU A 323 2.59 19.38 -12.56
C LEU A 323 1.91 20.58 -13.24
N GLY A 324 1.23 21.44 -12.46
CA GLY A 324 0.56 22.63 -12.98
C GLY A 324 1.51 23.67 -13.57
N TYR A 325 2.80 23.61 -13.22
CA TYR A 325 3.86 24.41 -13.83
C TYR A 325 4.60 23.67 -14.95
N GLY A 326 4.17 22.47 -15.36
CA GLY A 326 4.82 21.67 -16.41
C GLY A 326 6.10 20.95 -15.95
N ALA A 327 6.31 20.77 -14.64
CA ALA A 327 7.46 20.00 -14.17
C ALA A 327 7.21 18.49 -14.27
N ARG A 328 8.25 17.72 -14.60
CA ARG A 328 8.30 16.29 -14.34
C ARG A 328 8.49 16.08 -12.84
N VAL A 329 7.80 15.11 -12.26
CA VAL A 329 7.80 14.90 -10.80
C VAL A 329 8.34 13.51 -10.48
N ARG A 330 9.37 13.48 -9.62
CA ARG A 330 9.93 12.26 -9.04
C ARG A 330 9.63 12.23 -7.55
N ILE A 331 9.07 11.13 -7.05
CA ILE A 331 8.93 10.90 -5.60
C ILE A 331 9.98 9.87 -5.18
N VAL A 332 10.80 10.21 -4.20
CA VAL A 332 11.75 9.27 -3.57
C VAL A 332 11.23 8.94 -2.17
N TYR A 333 10.81 7.70 -1.99
CA TYR A 333 10.34 7.17 -0.71
C TYR A 333 11.44 6.39 -0.02
N LEU A 334 11.77 6.78 1.20
CA LEU A 334 12.76 6.10 2.01
C LEU A 334 12.05 5.18 3.00
N ASP A 335 12.16 3.88 2.74
CA ASP A 335 11.65 2.83 3.61
C ASP A 335 12.80 2.23 4.42
N ALA A 336 12.68 2.30 5.73
CA ALA A 336 13.55 1.57 6.63
C ALA A 336 12.69 0.75 7.60
N PRO A 337 13.14 -0.44 8.02
CA PRO A 337 12.43 -1.22 9.03
C PRO A 337 12.11 -0.38 10.25
N LEU A 338 10.89 -0.47 10.78
CA LEU A 338 10.45 0.40 11.88
C LEU A 338 11.37 0.31 13.13
N PRO A 339 11.87 -0.87 13.54
CA PRO A 339 12.84 -0.96 14.64
C PRO A 339 14.12 -0.16 14.38
N GLU A 340 14.60 -0.17 13.13
CA GLU A 340 15.78 0.58 12.72
C GLU A 340 15.52 2.10 12.65
N VAL A 341 14.33 2.51 12.21
CA VAL A 341 13.89 3.92 12.26
C VAL A 341 13.89 4.43 13.70
N LEU A 342 13.32 3.66 14.64
CA LEU A 342 13.30 4.01 16.06
C LEU A 342 14.71 4.06 16.64
N ARG A 343 15.56 3.07 16.34
CA ARG A 343 16.96 3.04 16.76
C ARG A 343 17.73 4.28 16.29
N ARG A 344 17.61 4.65 15.01
CA ARG A 344 18.22 5.86 14.44
C ARG A 344 17.68 7.12 15.10
N ASN A 345 16.38 7.17 15.38
CA ASN A 345 15.77 8.34 16.01
C ASN A 345 16.30 8.59 17.42
N ARG A 346 16.52 7.55 18.23
CA ARG A 346 17.14 7.66 19.57
C ARG A 346 18.55 8.27 19.55
N GLN A 347 19.25 8.14 18.42
CA GLN A 347 20.62 8.61 18.24
C GLN A 347 20.71 10.04 17.70
N ARG A 348 19.57 10.70 17.43
CA ARG A 348 19.54 12.08 16.91
C ARG A 348 19.84 13.09 18.02
N ALA A 349 20.46 14.21 17.66
CA ALA A 349 20.64 15.35 18.58
C ALA A 349 19.30 15.87 19.13
N GLN A 350 18.25 15.84 18.30
CA GLN A 350 16.87 16.15 18.68
C GLN A 350 15.95 15.00 18.24
N PRO A 351 15.73 14.00 19.10
CA PRO A 351 14.82 12.88 18.82
C PRO A 351 13.37 13.35 18.73
N VAL A 352 12.61 12.78 17.79
CA VAL A 352 11.15 12.92 17.77
C VAL A 352 10.55 11.92 18.77
N PRO A 353 9.53 12.25 19.57
CA PRO A 353 8.91 11.29 20.48
C PRO A 353 8.49 10.01 19.76
N GLU A 354 8.82 8.83 20.30
CA GLU A 354 8.59 7.55 19.60
C GLU A 354 7.10 7.31 19.30
N ALA A 355 6.21 7.71 20.21
CA ALA A 355 4.77 7.63 19.99
C ALA A 355 4.32 8.40 18.74
N VAL A 356 4.99 9.51 18.40
CA VAL A 356 4.72 10.26 17.16
C VAL A 356 5.18 9.47 15.94
N ILE A 357 6.36 8.85 15.97
CA ILE A 357 6.86 8.02 14.86
C ILE A 357 5.95 6.82 14.63
N LEU A 358 5.55 6.12 15.70
CA LEU A 358 4.62 4.99 15.61
C LEU A 358 3.28 5.43 15.01
N ARG A 359 2.71 6.55 15.47
CA ARG A 359 1.48 7.13 14.90
C ARG A 359 1.63 7.56 13.43
N LEU A 360 2.82 8.01 13.02
CA LEU A 360 3.10 8.34 11.62
C LEU A 360 3.21 7.07 10.78
N ALA A 361 3.82 6.00 11.31
CA ALA A 361 3.94 4.72 10.64
C ALA A 361 2.57 4.09 10.36
N THR A 362 1.62 4.15 11.31
CA THR A 362 0.26 3.63 11.10
C THR A 362 -0.54 4.36 10.02
N ARG A 363 -0.13 5.59 9.68
CA ARG A 363 -0.78 6.43 8.67
C ARG A 363 -0.03 6.45 7.34
N ALA A 364 1.11 5.78 7.24
CA ALA A 364 1.92 5.87 6.04
C ALA A 364 1.23 5.22 4.84
N GLU A 365 1.23 5.94 3.74
CA GLU A 365 0.78 5.50 2.44
C GLU A 365 1.97 5.68 1.50
N PRO A 366 2.78 4.63 1.26
CA PRO A 366 3.89 4.72 0.32
C PRO A 366 3.40 5.22 -1.04
N PRO A 367 4.18 6.07 -1.73
CA PRO A 367 3.80 6.56 -3.04
C PRO A 367 3.78 5.43 -4.06
N ASP A 368 2.88 5.54 -5.03
CA ASP A 368 2.78 4.61 -6.16
C ASP A 368 2.84 5.35 -7.51
N LEU A 369 3.03 4.59 -8.59
CA LEU A 369 3.20 5.15 -9.95
C LEU A 369 1.98 5.92 -10.47
N SER A 370 0.83 5.86 -9.79
CA SER A 370 -0.34 6.69 -10.13
C SER A 370 -0.19 8.15 -9.69
N GLU A 371 0.77 8.44 -8.79
CA GLU A 371 0.94 9.77 -8.23
C GLU A 371 1.81 10.68 -9.11
N ALA A 372 2.91 10.16 -9.65
CA ALA A 372 3.96 10.95 -10.28
C ALA A 372 4.64 10.24 -11.47
N HIS A 373 5.46 10.98 -12.21
CA HIS A 373 6.14 10.47 -13.40
C HIS A 373 7.15 9.38 -13.04
N ARG A 374 7.81 9.51 -11.88
CA ARG A 374 8.71 8.49 -11.35
C ARG A 374 8.50 8.33 -9.86
N VAL A 375 8.46 7.09 -9.40
CA VAL A 375 8.51 6.75 -7.98
C VAL A 375 9.69 5.82 -7.76
N GLU A 376 10.52 6.16 -6.78
CA GLU A 376 11.68 5.37 -6.40
C GLU A 376 11.59 5.06 -4.91
N VAL A 377 11.78 3.78 -4.57
CA VAL A 377 11.79 3.33 -3.20
C VAL A 377 13.21 2.94 -2.81
N ILE A 378 13.74 3.62 -1.80
CA ILE A 378 15.01 3.29 -1.18
C ILE A 378 14.70 2.44 0.04
N ALA A 379 14.83 1.13 -0.11
CA ALA A 379 14.65 0.15 0.95
C ALA A 379 15.91 -0.71 1.11
N PRO A 380 16.22 -1.23 2.31
CA PRO A 380 17.26 -2.24 2.46
C PRO A 380 16.92 -3.48 1.64
N MET A 381 17.92 -4.03 0.95
CA MET A 381 17.76 -5.29 0.21
C MET A 381 17.39 -6.42 1.18
N PRO A 382 16.49 -7.35 0.79
CA PRO A 382 16.20 -8.52 1.59
C PRO A 382 17.51 -9.30 1.86
N ILE A 383 17.63 -9.83 3.08
CA ILE A 383 18.73 -10.74 3.42
C ILE A 383 18.42 -12.04 2.70
N ILE A 384 19.00 -12.24 1.51
CA ILE A 384 18.95 -13.55 0.86
C ILE A 384 19.90 -14.43 1.66
N HIS A 385 19.37 -15.29 2.52
CA HIS A 385 20.14 -16.42 3.02
C HIS A 385 20.49 -17.27 1.80
N ARG A 386 21.73 -17.13 1.30
CA ARG A 386 22.32 -18.11 0.40
C ARG A 386 22.51 -19.38 1.22
N GLY A 387 21.45 -20.20 1.26
CA GLY A 387 21.55 -21.56 1.75
C GLY A 387 22.63 -22.28 0.95
N SER A 388 23.56 -22.88 1.68
CA SER A 388 24.62 -23.74 1.18
C SER A 388 24.06 -24.76 0.18
N LEU A 389 24.77 -24.92 -0.93
CA LEU A 389 24.59 -25.97 -1.95
C LEU A 389 24.53 -27.37 -1.35
#